data_AF-A0A7S1Q7G0-F1
#
_entry.id   AF-A0A7S1Q7G0-F1
#
_cell.length_a   1.000
_cell.length_b   1.000
_cell.length_c   1.000
_cell.angle_alpha   90.00
_cell.angle_beta   90.00
_cell.angle_gamma   90.00
#
_symmetry.space_group_name_H-M   'P 1'
#
loop_
_entity.id
_entity.type
_entity.pdbx_description
1 polymer ?
#
loop_
_entity_poly.entity_id
_entity_poly.type
_entity_poly.pdbx_seq_one_letter_code
_entity_poly.pdbx_strand_id
1 'polypeptide(L)'
;RRTADAAIAPQMNAAGPARVQHTKLAQELADARVRESQLRETLSSERARHADEIRRLEVKLDLSAKANRAKSLEAKLRAAREELAVANVALETATSTEHALRSELAVYQQALEWHEHPELRQAAESTVRVR
;
A
#
# COMPACT_ATOMS: atom_id res chain seq x y z
N ARG A 1 -55.45 -9.12 -35.44
CA ARG A 1 -54.25 -8.46 -36.04
C ARG A 1 -53.42 -7.94 -34.87
N ARG A 2 -52.37 -8.69 -34.45
CA ARG A 2 -50.92 -8.33 -34.53
C ARG A 2 -50.66 -6.90 -34.02
N THR A 3 -49.91 -6.66 -32.95
CA THR A 3 -48.43 -6.76 -32.82
C THR A 3 -48.06 -6.53 -31.33
N ALA A 4 -47.12 -7.28 -30.73
CA ALA A 4 -45.68 -6.94 -30.59
C ALA A 4 -45.49 -5.62 -29.81
N ASP A 5 -44.74 -5.46 -28.72
CA ASP A 5 -43.44 -6.02 -28.33
C ASP A 5 -43.24 -5.65 -26.85
N ALA A 6 -42.82 -6.58 -26.01
CA ALA A 6 -41.45 -6.81 -25.57
C ALA A 6 -41.27 -6.42 -24.10
N ALA A 7 -40.93 -7.45 -23.33
CA ALA A 7 -40.45 -7.40 -21.98
C ALA A 7 -39.45 -6.25 -21.77
N ILE A 8 -39.88 -5.22 -21.03
CA ILE A 8 -38.93 -4.37 -20.32
C ILE A 8 -38.58 -5.13 -19.04
N ALA A 9 -37.59 -6.02 -19.15
CA ALA A 9 -36.89 -6.54 -17.99
C ALA A 9 -36.30 -5.32 -17.24
N PRO A 10 -36.46 -5.22 -15.92
CA PRO A 10 -35.85 -4.14 -15.17
C PRO A 10 -34.33 -4.32 -15.21
N GLN A 11 -33.64 -3.47 -15.98
CA GLN A 11 -32.21 -3.24 -15.85
C GLN A 11 -31.95 -2.46 -14.54
N MET A 12 -32.26 -3.07 -13.42
CA MET A 12 -31.93 -2.57 -12.09
C MET A 12 -31.17 -3.69 -11.38
N ASN A 13 -29.94 -4.03 -11.79
CA ASN A 13 -29.09 -4.91 -10.97
C ASN A 13 -27.58 -4.97 -11.30
N ALA A 14 -27.03 -4.13 -12.18
CA ALA A 14 -25.59 -4.17 -12.49
C ALA A 14 -24.73 -3.15 -11.71
N ALA A 15 -25.29 -2.02 -11.26
CA ALA A 15 -24.53 -0.95 -10.60
C ALA A 15 -24.37 -1.13 -9.07
N GLY A 16 -25.25 -1.91 -8.44
CA GLY A 16 -25.20 -2.22 -7.00
C GLY A 16 -23.91 -2.95 -6.57
N PRO A 17 -23.51 -4.06 -7.22
CA PRO A 17 -22.32 -4.80 -6.80
C PRO A 17 -21.02 -4.03 -7.05
N ALA A 18 -20.92 -3.23 -8.13
CA ALA A 18 -19.73 -2.43 -8.43
C ALA A 18 -19.53 -1.25 -7.47
N ARG A 19 -20.61 -0.54 -7.07
CA ARG A 19 -20.52 0.50 -6.02
C ARG A 19 -20.16 -0.07 -4.67
N VAL A 20 -20.68 -1.25 -4.32
CA VAL A 20 -20.33 -1.97 -3.09
C VAL A 20 -18.87 -2.43 -3.11
N GLN A 21 -18.36 -2.88 -4.26
CA GLN A 21 -16.94 -3.20 -4.42
C GLN A 21 -16.06 -1.96 -4.31
N HIS A 22 -16.44 -0.84 -4.92
CA HIS A 22 -15.69 0.42 -4.84
C HIS A 22 -15.64 0.98 -3.41
N THR A 23 -16.75 0.98 -2.67
CA THR A 23 -16.76 1.41 -1.26
C THR A 23 -15.97 0.46 -0.38
N LYS A 24 -16.02 -0.86 -0.65
CA LYS A 24 -15.20 -1.84 0.06
C LYS A 24 -13.71 -1.62 -0.20
N LEU A 25 -13.30 -1.41 -1.45
CA LEU A 25 -11.91 -1.09 -1.81
C LEU A 25 -11.45 0.24 -1.22
N ALA A 26 -12.32 1.25 -1.19
CA ALA A 26 -12.02 2.54 -0.57
C ALA A 26 -11.82 2.41 0.96
N GLN A 27 -12.64 1.59 1.62
CA GLN A 27 -12.49 1.30 3.04
C GLN A 27 -11.22 0.49 3.31
N GLU A 28 -10.94 -0.53 2.51
CA GLU A 28 -9.71 -1.34 2.62
C GLU A 28 -8.46 -0.49 2.40
N LEU A 29 -8.50 0.49 1.47
CA LEU A 29 -7.42 1.45 1.26
C LEU A 29 -7.24 2.39 2.46
N ALA A 30 -8.33 2.87 3.05
CA ALA A 30 -8.27 3.71 4.26
C ALA A 30 -7.65 2.93 5.43
N ASP A 31 -8.08 1.69 5.64
CA ASP A 31 -7.54 0.81 6.68
C ASP A 31 -6.07 0.46 6.42
N ALA A 32 -5.70 0.22 5.16
CA ALA A 32 -4.32 -0.03 4.75
C ALA A 32 -3.40 1.16 5.04
N ARG A 33 -3.86 2.40 4.76
CA ARG A 33 -3.10 3.63 5.06
C ARG A 33 -2.89 3.83 6.57
N VAL A 34 -3.90 3.51 7.38
CA VAL A 34 -3.77 3.57 8.85
C VAL A 34 -2.74 2.55 9.33
N ARG A 35 -2.82 1.30 8.86
CA ARG A 35 -1.83 0.25 9.19
C ARG A 35 -0.43 0.64 8.73
N GLU A 36 -0.29 1.19 7.54
CA GLU A 36 0.99 1.66 7.01
C GLU A 36 1.59 2.77 7.87
N SER A 37 0.78 3.76 8.27
CA SER A 37 1.23 4.83 9.15
C SER A 37 1.73 4.29 10.50
N GLN A 38 0.98 3.36 11.09
CA GLN A 38 1.36 2.70 12.35
C GLN A 38 2.64 1.88 12.21
N LEU A 39 2.80 1.16 11.09
CA LEU A 39 4.01 0.41 10.77
C LEU A 39 5.19 1.35 10.57
N ARG A 40 5.03 2.47 9.86
CA ARG A 40 6.10 3.47 9.67
C ARG A 40 6.56 4.07 11.00
N GLU A 41 5.63 4.37 11.90
CA GLU A 41 5.95 4.92 13.22
C GLU A 41 6.64 3.89 14.13
N THR A 42 6.16 2.65 14.10
CA THR A 42 6.77 1.53 14.83
C THR A 42 8.18 1.26 14.30
N LEU A 43 8.35 1.15 12.97
CA LEU A 43 9.64 0.95 12.32
C LEU A 43 10.59 2.11 12.56
N SER A 44 10.11 3.35 12.54
CA SER A 44 10.92 4.53 12.88
C SER A 44 11.44 4.43 14.32
N SER A 45 10.57 4.07 15.26
CA SER A 45 10.91 3.90 16.68
C SER A 45 11.88 2.74 16.91
N GLU A 46 11.69 1.62 16.22
CA GLU A 46 12.59 0.45 16.27
C GLU A 46 13.94 0.78 15.65
N ARG A 47 13.98 1.42 14.47
CA ARG A 47 15.22 1.87 13.84
C ARG A 47 16.03 2.79 14.75
N ALA A 48 15.36 3.73 15.44
CA ALA A 48 16.02 4.59 16.42
C ALA A 48 16.60 3.79 17.59
N ARG A 49 15.84 2.84 18.16
CA ARG A 49 16.31 1.96 19.24
C ARG A 49 17.50 1.10 18.80
N HIS A 50 17.45 0.52 17.60
CA HIS A 50 18.54 -0.28 17.06
C HIS A 50 19.78 0.57 16.76
N ALA A 51 19.62 1.79 16.22
CA ALA A 51 20.74 2.69 15.98
C ALA A 51 21.45 3.09 17.28
N ASP A 52 20.68 3.38 18.35
CA ASP A 52 21.24 3.67 19.66
C ASP A 52 21.92 2.45 20.29
N GLU A 53 21.34 1.26 20.14
CA GLU A 53 21.96 0.02 20.62
C GLU A 53 23.25 -0.29 19.85
N ILE A 54 23.28 -0.11 18.52
CA ILE A 54 24.49 -0.25 17.71
C ILE A 54 25.59 0.69 18.23
N ARG A 55 25.30 1.97 18.42
CA ARG A 55 26.29 2.93 18.97
C ARG A 55 26.77 2.51 20.35
N ARG A 56 25.87 2.07 21.24
CA ARG A 56 26.23 1.56 22.58
C ARG A 56 27.11 0.33 22.50
N LEU A 57 26.82 -0.57 21.57
CA LEU A 57 27.60 -1.79 21.36
C LEU A 57 28.95 -1.48 20.74
N GLU A 58 29.06 -0.54 19.81
CA GLU A 58 30.31 -0.06 19.23
C GLU A 58 31.21 0.55 20.32
N VAL A 59 30.66 1.43 21.17
CA VAL A 59 31.39 1.99 22.33
C VAL A 59 31.82 0.89 23.30
N LYS A 60 30.95 -0.09 23.60
CA LYS A 60 31.32 -1.23 24.45
C LYS A 60 32.36 -2.13 23.79
N LEU A 61 32.31 -2.31 22.47
CA LEU A 61 33.25 -3.12 21.71
C LEU A 61 34.64 -2.50 21.79
N ASP A 62 34.72 -1.18 21.57
CA ASP A 62 35.94 -0.37 21.68
C ASP A 62 36.52 -0.38 23.10
N LEU A 63 35.65 -0.31 24.13
CA LEU A 63 36.03 -0.48 25.54
C LEU A 63 36.33 -1.94 25.95
N SER A 64 36.03 -2.92 25.09
CA SER A 64 36.15 -4.36 25.37
C SER A 64 37.25 -5.06 24.58
N ALA A 65 38.39 -4.39 24.38
CA ALA A 65 39.68 -5.00 24.03
C ALA A 65 40.21 -6.01 25.08
N LYS A 66 39.33 -6.89 25.60
CA LYS A 66 39.54 -8.10 26.38
C LYS A 66 38.64 -9.22 25.82
N ALA A 67 38.95 -9.62 24.59
CA ALA A 67 38.73 -10.88 23.85
C ALA A 67 37.41 -11.69 23.93
N ASN A 68 36.68 -11.77 25.04
CA ASN A 68 35.51 -12.67 25.17
C ASN A 68 34.15 -11.97 25.11
N ARG A 69 34.06 -10.67 25.40
CA ARG A 69 32.81 -9.90 25.25
C ARG A 69 32.56 -9.46 23.79
N ALA A 70 33.62 -9.27 23.00
CA ALA A 70 33.53 -8.88 21.59
C ALA A 70 32.72 -9.88 20.75
N LYS A 71 32.97 -11.18 20.89
CA LYS A 71 32.23 -12.22 20.12
C LYS A 71 30.73 -12.26 20.42
N SER A 72 30.33 -12.02 21.68
CA SER A 72 28.91 -11.98 22.05
C SER A 72 28.21 -10.73 21.50
N LEU A 73 28.93 -9.60 21.44
CA LEU A 73 28.39 -8.37 20.85
C LEU A 73 28.33 -8.43 19.32
N GLU A 74 29.32 -9.04 18.67
CA GLU A 74 29.32 -9.29 17.23
C GLU A 74 28.14 -10.16 16.78
N ALA A 75 27.80 -11.21 17.55
CA ALA A 75 26.65 -12.06 17.27
C ALA A 75 25.33 -11.28 17.38
N LYS A 76 25.19 -10.45 18.41
CA LYS A 76 24.00 -9.58 18.59
C LYS A 76 23.89 -8.52 17.49
N LEU A 77 25.02 -7.95 17.07
CA LEU A 77 25.07 -6.98 15.98
C LEU A 77 24.65 -7.61 14.65
N ARG A 78 25.08 -8.85 14.38
CA ARG A 78 24.64 -9.59 13.18
C ARG A 78 23.14 -9.84 13.20
N ALA A 79 22.59 -10.34 14.31
CA ALA A 79 21.16 -10.57 14.46
C ALA A 79 20.33 -9.29 14.25
N ALA A 80 20.73 -8.17 14.86
CA ALA A 80 20.05 -6.89 14.69
C ALA A 80 20.09 -6.37 13.23
N ARG A 81 21.17 -6.64 12.49
CA ARG A 81 21.27 -6.29 11.06
C ARG A 81 20.35 -7.15 10.19
N GLU A 82 20.22 -8.43 10.52
CA GLU A 82 19.30 -9.35 9.84
C GLU A 82 17.84 -8.94 10.08
N GLU A 83 17.47 -8.61 11.32
CA GLU A 83 16.14 -8.07 11.66
C GLU A 83 15.84 -6.77 10.89
N LEU A 84 16.80 -5.84 10.83
CA LEU A 84 16.65 -4.61 10.06
C LEU A 84 16.47 -4.87 8.56
N ALA A 85 17.17 -5.85 8.00
CA ALA A 85 17.01 -6.23 6.59
C ALA A 85 15.61 -6.77 6.30
N VAL A 86 15.09 -7.67 7.16
CA VAL A 86 13.72 -8.19 7.04
C VAL A 86 12.69 -7.06 7.14
N ALA A 87 12.88 -6.15 8.10
CA ALA A 87 12.01 -4.99 8.28
C ALA A 87 11.98 -4.07 7.03
N ASN A 88 13.12 -3.90 6.36
CA ASN A 88 13.20 -3.12 5.12
C ASN A 88 12.45 -3.80 3.97
N VAL A 89 12.60 -5.12 3.80
CA VAL A 89 11.87 -5.88 2.76
C VAL A 89 10.36 -5.82 3.00
N ALA A 90 9.92 -5.92 4.26
CA ALA A 90 8.52 -5.79 4.63
C ALA A 90 7.97 -4.38 4.27
N LEU A 91 8.75 -3.33 4.54
CA LEU A 91 8.37 -1.96 4.20
C LEU A 91 8.28 -1.74 2.67
N GLU A 92 9.24 -2.25 1.91
CA GLU A 92 9.23 -2.17 0.44
C GLU A 92 8.00 -2.89 -0.14
N THR A 93 7.69 -4.07 0.39
CA THR A 93 6.51 -4.84 -0.01
C THR A 93 5.22 -4.08 0.29
N ALA A 94 5.08 -3.54 1.50
CA ALA A 94 3.92 -2.74 1.89
C ALA A 94 3.75 -1.50 1.00
N THR A 95 4.85 -0.78 0.72
CA THR A 95 4.84 0.40 -0.15
C THR A 95 4.42 0.06 -1.59
N SER A 96 4.91 -1.08 -2.11
CA SER A 96 4.52 -1.57 -3.43
C SER A 96 3.03 -1.92 -3.50
N THR A 97 2.51 -2.62 -2.48
CA THR A 97 1.07 -2.94 -2.41
C THR A 97 0.21 -1.68 -2.30
N GLU A 98 0.65 -0.66 -1.55
CA GLU A 98 -0.06 0.62 -1.46
C GLU A 98 -0.12 1.32 -2.81
N HIS A 99 0.98 1.32 -3.56
CA HIS A 99 1.06 1.91 -4.89
C HIS A 99 0.13 1.20 -5.90
N ALA A 100 0.07 -0.13 -5.86
CA ALA A 100 -0.83 -0.91 -6.70
C ALA A 100 -2.30 -0.57 -6.40
N LEU A 101 -2.69 -0.57 -5.12
CA LEU A 101 -4.06 -0.24 -4.70
C LEU A 101 -4.45 1.20 -5.05
N ARG A 102 -3.53 2.16 -4.89
CA ARG A 102 -3.77 3.55 -5.33
C ARG A 102 -4.02 3.65 -6.83
N SER A 103 -3.28 2.89 -7.63
CA SER A 103 -3.42 2.87 -9.09
C SER A 103 -4.75 2.26 -9.51
N GLU A 104 -5.14 1.13 -8.91
CA GLU A 104 -6.44 0.51 -9.15
C GLU A 104 -7.60 1.44 -8.75
N LEU A 105 -7.51 2.07 -7.57
CA LEU A 105 -8.53 3.02 -7.11
C LEU A 105 -8.66 4.21 -8.08
N ALA A 106 -7.56 4.72 -8.63
CA ALA A 106 -7.60 5.82 -9.61
C ALA A 106 -8.34 5.40 -10.90
N VAL A 107 -8.11 4.17 -11.39
CA VAL A 107 -8.84 3.63 -12.54
C VAL A 107 -10.34 3.51 -12.24
N TYR A 108 -10.69 3.01 -11.05
CA TYR A 108 -12.09 2.90 -10.65
C TYR A 108 -12.76 4.28 -10.50
N GLN A 109 -12.07 5.27 -9.92
CA GLN A 109 -12.57 6.64 -9.80
C GLN A 109 -12.82 7.27 -11.18
N GLN A 110 -11.88 7.11 -12.11
CA GLN A 110 -12.02 7.59 -13.47
C GLN A 110 -13.18 6.90 -14.21
N ALA A 111 -13.34 5.58 -14.04
CA ALA A 111 -14.47 4.85 -14.61
C ALA A 111 -15.82 5.32 -14.02
N LEU A 112 -15.85 5.68 -12.73
CA LEU A 112 -17.02 6.23 -12.06
C LEU A 112 -17.36 7.62 -12.60
N GLU A 113 -16.36 8.51 -12.73
CA GLU A 113 -16.53 9.85 -13.30
C GLU A 113 -17.05 9.79 -14.74
N TRP A 114 -16.53 8.89 -15.57
CA TRP A 114 -17.01 8.69 -16.93
C TRP A 114 -18.41 8.09 -17.01
N HIS A 115 -18.81 7.32 -16.01
CA HIS A 115 -20.17 6.79 -15.92
C HIS A 115 -21.16 7.88 -15.51
N GLU A 116 -20.78 8.75 -14.57
CA GLU A 116 -21.60 9.85 -14.06
C GLU A 116 -21.63 11.05 -15.02
N HIS A 117 -20.56 11.24 -15.81
CA HIS A 117 -20.39 12.32 -16.79
C HIS A 117 -19.85 11.79 -18.14
N PRO A 118 -20.69 11.15 -18.97
CA PRO A 118 -20.26 10.52 -20.23
C PRO A 118 -19.70 11.52 -21.25
N GLU A 119 -20.10 12.79 -21.18
CA GLU A 119 -19.51 13.89 -21.95
C GLU A 119 -18.00 14.09 -21.69
N LEU A 120 -17.52 13.85 -20.46
CA LEU A 120 -16.09 13.94 -20.12
C LEU A 120 -15.30 12.81 -20.79
N ARG A 121 -15.90 11.63 -20.92
CA ARG A 121 -15.30 10.50 -21.64
C ARG A 121 -15.18 10.77 -23.14
N GLN A 122 -16.23 11.30 -23.77
CA GLN A 122 -16.20 11.68 -25.20
C GLN A 122 -15.17 12.78 -25.48
N ALA A 123 -15.05 13.77 -24.58
CA ALA A 123 -14.03 14.81 -24.66
C ALA A 123 -12.60 14.23 -24.56
N ALA A 124 -12.37 13.28 -23.64
CA ALA A 124 -11.09 12.60 -23.52
C ALA A 124 -10.74 11.76 -24.77
N GLU A 125 -11.69 10.97 -25.29
CA GLU A 125 -11.49 10.12 -26.47
C GLU A 125 -11.28 10.92 -27.76
N SER A 126 -11.93 12.07 -27.91
CA SER A 126 -11.72 12.97 -29.04
C SER A 126 -10.37 13.70 -29.00
N THR A 127 -9.83 13.98 -27.81
CA THR A 127 -8.51 14.61 -27.64
C THR A 127 -7.36 13.67 -28.04
N VAL A 128 -7.50 12.35 -27.85
CA VAL A 128 -6.49 11.35 -28.24
C VAL A 128 -6.42 11.13 -29.75
N ARG A 129 -7.50 11.36 -30.51
CA ARG A 129 -7.52 11.22 -31.98
C ARG A 129 -6.89 12.40 -32.73
N VAL A 130 -6.62 13.51 -32.06
CA VAL A 130 -6.18 14.77 -32.68
C VAL A 130 -4.67 15.01 -32.48
N ARG A 131 -3.95 14.08 -31.85
CA ARG A 131 -2.48 14.05 -31.78
C ARG A 131 -1.93 12.91 -32.63
#